data_AF-A0A7W0W4G3-F1
#
_entry.id   AF-A0A7W0W4G3-F1
#
_cell.length_a   1.000
_cell.length_b   1.000
_cell.length_c   1.000
_cell.angle_alpha   90.00
_cell.angle_beta   90.00
_cell.angle_gamma   90.00
#
_symmetry.space_group_name_H-M   'P 1'
#
loop_
_entity.id
_entity.type
_entity.pdbx_description
1 polymer ?
#
loop_
_entity_poly.entity_id
_entity_poly.type
_entity_poly.pdbx_seq_one_letter_code
_entity_poly.pdbx_strand_id
1 'polypeptide(L)'
;GEPLPTQLELGALYRLTFIDRYLKDTEVRAAGSFIDSRGFGGKSLRAGADVIYQSTVHFRAGYVGEDDRADASASLGFGLESGRFVFDFARTFGGLPADDGQRPTYLSLRYLF
;
A
#
# COMPACT_ATOMS: atom_id res chain seq x y z
N GLY A 1 -34.16 -10.78 -1.81
CA GLY A 1 -33.21 -9.78 -2.32
C GLY A 1 -31.84 -10.20 -1.84
N GLU A 2 -30.85 -10.21 -2.73
CA GLU A 2 -29.48 -10.44 -2.29
C GLU A 2 -29.05 -9.33 -1.32
N PRO A 3 -28.37 -9.67 -0.20
CA PRO A 3 -27.88 -8.68 0.74
C PRO A 3 -26.86 -7.76 0.04
N LEU A 4 -26.91 -6.47 0.37
CA LEU A 4 -25.94 -5.48 -0.11
C LEU A 4 -24.51 -5.90 0.29
N PRO A 5 -23.52 -5.78 -0.60
CA PRO A 5 -22.12 -6.00 -0.25
C PRO A 5 -21.75 -5.08 0.91
N THR A 6 -21.39 -5.67 2.05
CA THR A 6 -21.01 -4.91 3.25
C THR A 6 -19.55 -5.20 3.54
N GLN A 7 -18.74 -4.14 3.60
CA GLN A 7 -17.32 -4.22 3.90
C GLN A 7 -17.03 -3.48 5.20
N LEU A 8 -16.35 -4.16 6.13
CA LEU A 8 -15.79 -3.57 7.34
C LEU A 8 -14.27 -3.52 7.22
N GLU A 9 -13.66 -2.38 7.46
CA GLU A 9 -12.19 -2.22 7.50
C GLU A 9 -11.75 -1.65 8.85
N LEU A 10 -10.74 -2.28 9.46
CA LEU A 10 -10.08 -1.83 10.67
C LEU A 10 -8.60 -1.64 10.36
N GLY A 11 -8.10 -0.41 10.44
CA GLY A 11 -6.73 -0.05 10.11
C GLY A 11 -6.00 0.66 11.24
N ALA A 12 -4.68 0.51 11.26
CA ALA A 12 -3.78 1.24 12.14
C ALA A 12 -2.54 1.74 11.39
N LEU A 13 -2.02 2.90 11.82
CA LEU A 13 -0.83 3.54 11.29
C LEU A 13 0.07 3.95 12.46
N TYR A 14 1.35 3.62 12.38
CA TYR A 14 2.35 3.90 13.40
C TYR A 14 3.61 4.50 12.80
N ARG A 15 4.07 5.62 13.36
CA ARG A 15 5.40 6.20 13.08
C ARG A 15 6.44 5.56 14.00
N LEU A 16 7.50 5.00 13.43
CA LEU A 16 8.57 4.30 14.16
C LEU A 16 9.65 5.27 14.66
N THR A 17 9.30 6.08 15.67
CA THR A 17 10.17 7.16 16.19
C THR A 17 11.51 6.70 16.79
N PHE A 18 11.67 5.40 17.06
CA PHE A 18 12.95 4.86 17.54
C PHE A 18 14.03 4.86 16.44
N ILE A 19 13.64 4.90 15.16
CA ILE A 19 14.56 4.88 14.01
C ILE A 19 15.23 6.24 13.83
N ASP A 20 14.59 7.34 14.27
CA ASP A 20 15.11 8.71 14.21
C ASP A 20 16.51 8.84 14.86
N ARG A 21 16.85 7.95 15.81
CA ARG A 21 18.17 7.92 16.46
C ARG A 21 19.29 7.38 15.56
N TYR A 22 18.95 6.57 14.57
CA TYR A 22 19.90 5.88 13.69
C TYR A 22 19.95 6.52 12.30
N LEU A 23 18.82 6.96 11.78
CA LEU A 23 18.68 7.53 10.45
C LEU A 23 18.18 8.97 10.55
N LYS A 24 19.09 9.92 10.31
CA LYS A 24 18.72 11.34 10.23
C LYS A 24 17.90 11.60 8.98
N ASP A 25 17.00 12.59 9.09
CA ASP A 25 16.13 13.04 8.00
C ASP A 25 15.29 11.91 7.38
N THR A 26 15.11 10.81 8.13
CA THR A 26 14.37 9.63 7.69
C THR A 26 13.23 9.38 8.65
N GLU A 27 12.02 9.33 8.12
CA GLU A 27 10.85 8.88 8.85
C GLU A 27 10.45 7.50 8.33
N VAL A 28 10.10 6.60 9.26
CA VAL A 28 9.55 5.30 8.89
C VAL A 28 8.15 5.17 9.47
N ARG A 29 7.19 4.80 8.62
CA ARG A 29 5.82 4.52 8.99
C ARG A 29 5.50 3.06 8.68
N ALA A 30 4.73 2.43 9.54
CA ALA A 30 4.15 1.11 9.32
C ALA A 30 2.63 1.22 9.41
N ALA A 31 1.93 0.55 8.51
CA ALA A 31 0.48 0.50 8.49
C ALA A 31 0.01 -0.93 8.31
N GLY A 32 -1.18 -1.22 8.81
CA GLY A 32 -1.87 -2.46 8.50
C GLY A 32 -3.37 -2.31 8.63
N SER A 33 -4.12 -3.08 7.87
CA SER A 33 -5.57 -3.16 8.01
C SER A 33 -6.09 -4.58 7.83
N PHE A 34 -7.21 -4.86 8.47
CA PHE A 34 -7.99 -6.08 8.32
C PHE A 34 -9.35 -5.71 7.74
N ILE A 35 -9.77 -6.46 6.73
CA ILE A 35 -11.00 -6.22 5.99
C ILE A 35 -11.85 -7.48 6.01
N ASP A 36 -13.13 -7.33 6.34
CA ASP A 36 -14.14 -8.39 6.28
C ASP A 36 -15.27 -7.97 5.33
N SER A 37 -15.38 -8.66 4.19
CA SER A 37 -16.31 -8.36 3.11
C SER A 37 -17.41 -9.42 3.04
N ARG A 38 -18.61 -9.10 3.55
CA ARG A 38 -19.79 -9.98 3.46
C ARG A 38 -20.44 -9.83 2.09
N GLY A 39 -20.44 -10.92 1.32
CA GLY A 39 -21.16 -11.03 0.05
C GLY A 39 -20.32 -11.55 -1.10
N PHE A 40 -19.04 -11.19 -1.21
CA PHE A 40 -18.24 -11.53 -2.40
C PHE A 40 -16.71 -11.65 -2.21
N GLY A 41 -16.12 -11.31 -1.04
CA GLY A 41 -14.69 -10.96 -0.98
C GLY A 41 -13.87 -11.49 0.19
N GLY A 42 -14.41 -12.42 0.99
CA GLY A 42 -13.66 -13.04 2.09
C GLY A 42 -13.05 -12.06 3.09
N LYS A 43 -12.02 -12.52 3.80
CA LYS A 43 -11.21 -11.71 4.69
C LYS A 43 -9.90 -11.35 4.00
N SER A 44 -9.42 -10.12 4.19
CA SER A 44 -8.08 -9.73 3.74
C SER A 44 -7.31 -8.99 4.81
N LEU A 45 -6.00 -9.21 4.81
CA LEU A 45 -5.04 -8.53 5.66
C LEU A 45 -4.09 -7.75 4.78
N ARG A 46 -3.91 -6.46 5.10
CA ARG A 46 -2.99 -5.56 4.42
C ARG A 46 -1.94 -5.12 5.41
N ALA A 47 -0.69 -5.07 4.97
CA ALA A 47 0.41 -4.51 5.72
C ALA A 47 1.28 -3.68 4.79
N GLY A 48 1.89 -2.61 5.31
CA GLY A 48 2.79 -1.79 4.52
C GLY A 48 3.75 -0.98 5.37
N ALA A 49 4.82 -0.54 4.73
CA ALA A 49 5.80 0.37 5.30
C ALA A 49 6.12 1.48 4.31
N ASP A 50 6.37 2.68 4.84
CA ASP A 50 6.81 3.85 4.09
C ASP A 50 8.07 4.42 4.75
N VAL A 51 9.16 4.47 3.98
CA VAL A 51 10.42 5.10 4.36
C VAL A 51 10.52 6.42 3.62
N ILE A 52 10.53 7.51 4.38
CA ILE A 52 10.44 8.87 3.88
C ILE A 52 11.76 9.56 4.19
N TYR A 53 12.51 9.94 3.16
CA TYR A 53 13.76 10.66 3.27
C TYR A 53 13.58 12.13 2.91
N GLN A 54 14.11 13.02 3.76
CA GLN A 54 14.02 14.48 3.65
C GLN A 54 12.59 14.98 3.36
N SER A 55 11.56 14.28 3.84
CA SER A 55 10.15 14.59 3.55
C SER A 55 9.80 14.71 2.06
N THR A 56 10.60 14.13 1.16
CA THR A 56 10.45 14.30 -0.29
C THR A 56 10.60 13.00 -1.06
N VAL A 57 11.42 12.07 -0.60
CA VAL A 57 11.64 10.78 -1.26
C VAL A 57 10.96 9.68 -0.46
N HIS A 58 10.08 8.92 -1.11
CA HIS A 58 9.32 7.85 -0.48
C HIS A 58 9.72 6.49 -1.05
N PHE A 59 10.00 5.53 -0.19
CA PHE A 59 10.14 4.12 -0.56
C PHE A 59 9.09 3.31 0.19
N ARG A 60 8.20 2.66 -0.57
CA ARG A 60 7.02 1.98 -0.03
C ARG A 60 7.08 0.50 -0.33
N ALA A 61 6.72 -0.31 0.66
CA ALA A 61 6.52 -1.74 0.51
C ALA A 61 5.14 -2.09 1.08
N GLY A 62 4.46 -3.03 0.43
CA GLY A 62 3.12 -3.45 0.80
C GLY A 62 2.91 -4.94 0.57
N TYR A 63 1.98 -5.49 1.32
CA TYR A 63 1.54 -6.87 1.19
C TYR A 63 0.04 -6.96 1.44
N VAL A 64 -0.66 -7.76 0.64
CA VAL A 64 -2.06 -8.13 0.78
C VAL A 64 -2.14 -9.65 0.81
N GLY A 65 -2.69 -10.19 1.90
CA GLY A 65 -3.08 -11.58 2.01
C GLY A 65 -4.59 -11.70 2.01
N GLU A 66 -5.12 -12.68 1.29
CA GLU A 66 -6.55 -12.96 1.17
C GLU A 66 -6.82 -14.42 1.60
N ASP A 67 -7.96 -14.66 2.25
CA ASP A 67 -8.31 -15.98 2.84
C ASP A 67 -8.94 -16.95 1.81
N ASP A 68 -9.51 -16.41 0.72
CA ASP A 68 -10.14 -17.17 -0.37
C ASP A 68 -9.24 -17.25 -1.62
N ARG A 69 -9.73 -17.84 -2.74
CA ARG A 69 -9.05 -18.19 -4.03
C ARG A 69 -8.18 -17.11 -4.72
N ALA A 70 -7.97 -15.96 -4.11
CA ALA A 70 -7.13 -14.90 -4.62
C ALA A 70 -5.67 -15.04 -4.12
N ASP A 71 -4.74 -14.81 -5.03
CA ASP A 71 -3.32 -14.88 -4.72
C ASP A 71 -2.88 -13.67 -3.88
N ALA A 72 -2.13 -13.94 -2.82
CA ALA A 72 -1.44 -12.91 -2.08
C ALA A 72 -0.57 -12.05 -3.03
N SER A 73 -0.53 -10.75 -2.76
CA SER A 73 0.26 -9.81 -3.56
C SER A 73 1.18 -8.98 -2.68
N ALA A 74 2.39 -8.76 -3.17
CA ALA A 74 3.32 -7.78 -2.63
C ALA A 74 3.40 -6.60 -3.58
N SER A 75 3.80 -5.44 -3.06
CA SER A 75 4.04 -4.24 -3.86
C SER A 75 5.28 -3.53 -3.39
N LEU A 76 6.02 -2.95 -4.34
CA LEU A 76 7.07 -1.98 -4.07
C LEU A 76 6.73 -0.68 -4.79
N GLY A 77 7.07 0.45 -4.18
CA GLY A 77 6.84 1.75 -4.75
C GLY A 77 7.93 2.75 -4.41
N PHE A 78 8.09 3.73 -5.30
CA PHE A 78 9.01 4.85 -5.15
C PHE A 78 8.25 6.13 -5.47
N GLY A 79 8.37 7.12 -4.59
CA GLY A 79 7.72 8.41 -4.70
C GLY A 79 8.70 9.56 -4.59
N LEU A 80 8.41 10.66 -5.28
CA LEU A 80 9.14 11.91 -5.21
C LEU A 80 8.16 13.08 -5.10
N GLU A 81 8.35 13.91 -4.08
CA GLU A 81 7.65 15.17 -3.90
C GLU A 81 8.55 16.34 -4.30
N SER A 82 8.03 17.23 -5.15
CA SER A 82 8.71 18.44 -5.57
C SER A 82 7.72 19.61 -5.58
N GLY A 83 7.79 20.45 -4.54
CA GLY A 83 6.86 21.54 -4.32
C GLY A 83 5.44 21.03 -4.12
N ARG A 84 4.57 21.26 -5.12
CA ARG A 84 3.16 20.81 -5.10
C ARG A 84 2.92 19.53 -5.89
N PHE A 85 3.95 18.97 -6.53
CA PHE A 85 3.83 17.78 -7.36
C PHE A 85 4.33 16.55 -6.62
N VAL A 86 3.56 15.48 -6.70
CA VAL A 86 3.94 14.15 -6.19
C VAL A 86 3.90 13.17 -7.35
N PHE A 87 5.04 12.54 -7.62
CA PHE A 87 5.19 11.47 -8.61
C PHE A 87 5.38 10.16 -7.89
N ASP A 88 4.63 9.13 -8.28
CA ASP A 88 4.72 7.81 -7.66
C ASP A 88 4.74 6.71 -8.71
N PHE A 89 5.71 5.81 -8.57
CA PHE A 89 5.84 4.57 -9.33
C PHE A 89 5.60 3.41 -8.38
N ALA A 90 4.78 2.43 -8.77
CA ALA A 90 4.57 1.23 -7.99
C ALA A 90 4.52 -0.01 -8.88
N ARG A 91 5.00 -1.12 -8.38
CA ARG A 91 4.95 -2.42 -9.04
C ARG A 91 4.40 -3.46 -8.09
N THR A 92 3.49 -4.30 -8.56
CA THR A 92 2.96 -5.42 -7.81
C THR A 92 3.63 -6.73 -8.21
N PHE A 93 3.67 -7.67 -7.27
CA PHE A 93 4.25 -9.00 -7.39
C PHE A 93 3.22 -9.99 -6.85
N GLY A 94 2.82 -11.00 -7.64
CA GLY A 94 1.69 -11.86 -7.29
C GLY A 94 0.35 -11.20 -7.61
N GLY A 95 -0.75 -11.84 -7.22
CA GLY A 95 -2.10 -11.50 -7.69
C GLY A 95 -2.40 -12.02 -9.10
N LEU A 96 -3.65 -11.83 -9.55
CA LEU A 96 -4.09 -12.20 -10.89
C LEU A 96 -3.23 -11.47 -11.95
N PRO A 97 -2.61 -12.18 -12.91
CA PRO A 97 -1.89 -11.53 -14.00
C PRO A 97 -2.84 -10.61 -14.78
N ALA A 98 -2.31 -9.52 -15.34
CA ALA A 98 -3.04 -8.81 -16.39
C ALA A 98 -3.26 -9.75 -17.59
N ASP A 99 -4.23 -9.42 -18.45
CA ASP A 99 -4.61 -10.24 -19.62
C ASP A 99 -3.43 -10.56 -20.58
N ASP A 100 -2.32 -9.81 -20.47
CA ASP A 100 -1.08 -9.98 -21.24
C ASP A 100 0.02 -10.79 -20.52
N GLY A 101 -0.26 -11.29 -19.31
CA GLY A 101 0.70 -12.01 -18.47
C GLY A 101 1.79 -11.14 -17.82
N GLN A 102 1.81 -9.82 -18.05
CA GLN A 102 2.75 -8.92 -17.41
C GLN A 102 2.23 -8.44 -16.05
N ARG A 103 3.17 -8.23 -15.13
CA ARG A 103 2.84 -7.65 -13.81
C ARG A 103 2.82 -6.12 -13.92
N PRO A 104 1.69 -5.47 -13.58
CA PRO A 104 1.50 -4.05 -13.85
C PRO A 104 2.47 -3.18 -13.07
N THR A 105 2.98 -2.15 -13.76
CA THR A 105 3.64 -0.99 -13.14
C THR A 105 2.67 0.18 -13.21
N TYR A 106 2.40 0.78 -12.07
CA TYR A 106 1.52 1.93 -11.92
C TYR A 106 2.35 3.21 -11.85
N LEU A 107 1.88 4.24 -12.54
CA LEU A 107 2.39 5.60 -12.45
C LEU A 107 1.23 6.51 -12.02
N SER A 108 1.45 7.33 -10.99
CA SER A 108 0.51 8.36 -10.59
C SER A 108 1.20 9.71 -10.43
N LEU A 109 0.47 10.77 -10.76
CA LEU A 109 0.86 12.15 -10.60
C LEU A 109 -0.24 12.87 -9.83
N ARG A 110 0.12 13.53 -8.73
CA ARG A 110 -0.81 14.31 -7.90
C ARG A 110 -0.31 15.74 -7.75
N TYR A 111 -1.25 16.67 -7.74
CA TYR A 111 -1.02 18.07 -7.38
C TYR A 111 -1.66 18.34 -6.01
N LEU A 112 -0.89 18.92 -5.09
CA LEU A 112 -1.32 19.29 -3.75
C LEU A 112 -1.72 20.77 -3.73
N PHE A 113 -2.95 21.04 -3.27
CA PHE A 113 -3.53 22.40 -3.18
C PHE A 113 -3.12 23.11 -1.90
#